data_AF-A0A7S1IGC7-F1
#
_entry.id   AF-A0A7S1IGC7-F1
#
_cell.length_a   1.000
_cell.length_b   1.000
_cell.length_c   1.000
_cell.angle_alpha   90.00
_cell.angle_beta   90.00
_cell.angle_gamma   90.00
#
_symmetry.space_group_name_H-M   'P 1'
#
loop_
_entity.id
_entity.type
_entity.pdbx_description
1 polymer ?
#
loop_
_entity_poly.entity_id
_entity_poly.type
_entity_poly.pdbx_seq_one_letter_code
_entity_poly.pdbx_strand_id
1 'polypeptide(L)'
;IAVQKGDGMVHGVISGAPHKPTDKKEAKRIKDAKGFVEDGRLWGVLGVSRSIGDHKYKKVGVVPTPNIMKLDLSTAFFVILACDGLWDVYPVATVAQIVHKKLQEGEEVKNVAQFMVKEAINTRKSMDNVS
;
A
#
# COMPACT_ATOMS: atom_id res chain seq x y z
N ILE A 1 -9.21 2.51 1.27
CA ILE A 1 -10.46 3.20 1.71
C ILE A 1 -11.62 2.28 1.40
N ALA A 2 -12.52 2.06 2.35
CA ALA A 2 -13.68 1.22 2.13
C ALA A 2 -14.92 2.10 1.94
N VAL A 3 -15.56 1.97 0.78
CA VAL A 3 -16.80 2.68 0.43
C VAL A 3 -17.89 1.65 0.11
N GLN A 4 -19.13 1.92 0.49
CA GLN A 4 -20.26 1.18 -0.08
C GLN A 4 -20.55 1.73 -1.48
N LYS A 5 -20.74 0.86 -2.46
CA LYS A 5 -21.37 1.27 -3.72
C LYS A 5 -22.85 0.87 -3.69
N GLY A 6 -23.63 1.42 -4.63
CA GLY A 6 -25.07 1.18 -4.74
C GLY A 6 -25.48 -0.28 -5.03
N ASP A 7 -24.51 -1.20 -5.09
CA ASP A 7 -24.69 -2.65 -5.17
C ASP A 7 -24.75 -3.33 -3.78
N GLY A 8 -24.65 -2.55 -2.70
CA GLY A 8 -24.63 -3.05 -1.32
C GLY A 8 -23.29 -3.64 -0.89
N MET A 9 -22.29 -3.70 -1.77
CA MET A 9 -20.96 -4.26 -1.49
C MET A 9 -20.00 -3.18 -1.01
N VAL A 10 -19.03 -3.59 -0.17
CA VAL A 10 -17.92 -2.73 0.24
C VAL A 10 -16.75 -2.88 -0.72
N HIS A 11 -16.39 -1.78 -1.35
CA HIS A 11 -15.29 -1.69 -2.29
C HIS A 11 -14.06 -1.08 -1.62
N GLY A 12 -12.95 -1.80 -1.68
CA GLY A 12 -11.64 -1.27 -1.35
C GLY A 12 -11.13 -0.37 -2.48
N VAL A 13 -11.15 0.94 -2.27
CA VAL A 13 -10.51 1.93 -3.14
C VAL A 13 -9.09 2.16 -2.65
N ILE A 14 -8.12 1.85 -3.51
CA ILE A 14 -6.70 2.20 -3.28
C ILE A 14 -6.52 3.67 -3.66
N SER A 15 -6.04 4.48 -2.71
CA SER A 15 -5.67 5.86 -2.99
C SER A 15 -4.25 5.92 -3.53
N GLY A 16 -4.10 5.76 -4.84
CA GLY A 16 -2.81 5.88 -5.54
C GLY A 16 -2.10 4.56 -5.75
N ALA A 17 -1.23 4.50 -6.74
CA ALA A 17 -0.39 3.33 -7.00
C ALA A 17 0.83 3.34 -6.08
N PRO A 18 1.31 2.17 -5.61
CA PRO A 18 2.65 2.05 -5.01
C PRO A 18 3.70 2.69 -5.92
N HIS A 19 4.77 3.24 -5.35
CA HIS A 19 5.90 3.79 -6.14
C HIS A 19 7.01 2.77 -6.25
N LYS A 20 6.80 1.74 -7.08
CA LYS A 20 7.81 0.71 -7.37
C LYS A 20 8.74 1.20 -8.49
N PRO A 21 10.02 0.79 -8.50
CA PRO A 21 10.95 1.16 -9.57
C PRO A 21 10.49 0.74 -10.97
N THR A 22 9.65 -0.30 -11.06
CA THR A 22 9.09 -0.83 -12.31
C THR A 22 7.95 -0.01 -12.90
N ASP A 23 7.39 0.94 -12.14
CA ASP A 23 6.30 1.79 -12.64
C ASP A 23 6.78 2.69 -13.76
N LYS A 24 6.05 2.74 -14.89
CA LYS A 24 6.49 3.46 -16.11
C LYS A 24 6.98 4.89 -15.85
N LYS A 25 6.25 5.66 -15.01
CA LYS A 25 6.63 7.04 -14.66
C LYS A 25 7.88 7.10 -13.78
N GLU A 26 8.01 6.18 -12.83
CA GLU A 26 9.15 6.11 -11.93
C GLU A 26 10.39 5.60 -12.66
N ALA A 27 10.27 4.51 -13.44
CA ALA A 27 11.33 3.96 -14.28
C ALA A 27 11.88 5.00 -15.27
N LYS A 28 11.00 5.80 -15.89
CA LYS A 28 11.44 6.91 -16.75
C LYS A 28 12.27 7.93 -15.97
N ARG A 29 11.81 8.39 -14.81
CA ARG A 29 12.56 9.34 -13.96
C ARG A 29 13.93 8.78 -13.54
N ILE A 30 13.97 7.50 -13.16
CA ILE A 30 15.20 6.80 -12.78
C ILE A 30 16.18 6.78 -13.95
N LYS A 31 15.72 6.41 -15.15
CA LYS A 31 16.54 6.38 -16.36
C LYS A 31 17.06 7.77 -16.76
N ASP A 32 16.20 8.80 -16.72
CA ASP A 32 16.58 10.18 -17.04
C ASP A 32 17.65 10.70 -16.06
N ALA A 33 17.61 10.23 -14.80
CA ALA A 33 18.62 10.51 -13.78
C ALA A 33 19.85 9.59 -13.84
N LYS A 34 20.04 8.84 -14.94
CA LYS A 34 21.15 7.88 -15.15
C LYS A 34 21.18 6.72 -14.13
N GLY A 35 20.08 6.45 -13.44
CA GLY A 35 19.87 5.22 -12.70
C GLY A 35 19.33 4.09 -13.59
N PHE A 36 19.28 2.88 -13.05
CA PHE A 36 18.66 1.73 -13.73
C PHE A 36 17.83 0.88 -12.76
N VAL A 37 16.99 0.04 -13.33
CA VAL A 37 16.15 -0.93 -12.61
C VAL A 37 16.58 -2.33 -13.02
N GLU A 38 16.90 -3.17 -12.04
CA GLU A 38 17.34 -4.55 -12.18
C GLU A 38 16.59 -5.39 -11.15
N ASP A 39 16.04 -6.53 -11.55
CA ASP A 39 15.20 -7.40 -10.70
C ASP A 39 14.09 -6.66 -9.94
N GLY A 40 13.48 -5.68 -10.61
CA GLY A 40 12.43 -4.83 -10.05
C GLY A 40 12.90 -3.80 -9.01
N ARG A 41 14.21 -3.69 -8.79
CA ARG A 41 14.84 -2.81 -7.80
C ARG A 41 15.70 -1.75 -8.48
N LEU A 42 15.71 -0.54 -7.92
CA LEU A 42 16.62 0.52 -8.33
C LEU A 42 18.05 0.11 -7.96
N TRP A 43 18.95 0.09 -8.95
CA TRP A 43 20.32 -0.42 -8.83
C TRP A 43 20.42 -1.86 -8.30
N GLY A 44 19.39 -2.69 -8.52
CA GLY A 44 19.32 -4.06 -7.96
C GLY A 44 19.14 -4.11 -6.43
N VAL A 45 19.08 -2.96 -5.75
CA VAL A 45 19.08 -2.88 -4.29
C VAL A 45 17.74 -2.38 -3.74
N LEU A 46 17.31 -1.19 -4.15
CA LEU A 46 16.19 -0.50 -3.51
C LEU A 46 14.85 -0.87 -4.16
N GLY A 47 13.94 -1.46 -3.37
CA GLY A 47 12.61 -1.91 -3.84
C GLY A 47 11.56 -0.81 -4.00
N VAL A 48 11.90 0.44 -3.70
CA VAL A 48 11.05 1.62 -3.82
C VAL A 48 11.72 2.68 -4.68
N SER A 49 10.93 3.47 -5.40
CA SER A 49 11.45 4.59 -6.20
C SER A 49 11.33 5.93 -5.48
N ARG A 50 10.55 6.00 -4.40
CA ARG A 50 10.37 7.20 -3.57
C ARG A 50 10.58 6.86 -2.11
N SER A 51 11.31 7.72 -1.41
CA SER A 51 11.59 7.55 0.02
C SER A 51 12.03 8.88 0.64
N ILE A 52 11.77 9.02 1.93
CA ILE A 52 12.48 9.98 2.78
C ILE A 52 13.78 9.30 3.20
N GLY A 53 14.92 10.01 3.17
CA GLY A 53 16.24 9.40 3.37
C GLY A 53 16.88 8.91 2.06
N ASP A 54 17.60 7.80 2.07
CA ASP A 54 18.29 7.23 0.88
C ASP A 54 19.13 8.24 0.08
N HIS A 55 19.87 9.10 0.78
CA HIS A 55 20.61 10.22 0.21
C HIS A 55 21.51 9.81 -0.97
N LYS A 56 22.15 8.63 -0.88
CA LYS A 56 22.99 8.07 -1.95
C LYS A 56 22.25 7.86 -3.28
N TYR A 57 20.93 7.63 -3.25
CA TYR A 57 20.14 7.35 -4.44
C TYR A 57 19.39 8.58 -4.99
N LYS A 58 19.48 9.74 -4.33
CA LYS A 58 18.78 10.96 -4.77
C LYS A 58 19.26 11.49 -6.12
N LYS A 59 20.55 11.30 -6.44
CA LYS A 59 21.14 11.68 -7.74
C LYS A 59 20.77 10.74 -8.88
N VAL A 60 20.21 9.57 -8.57
CA VAL A 60 19.86 8.51 -9.55
C VAL A 60 18.35 8.23 -9.58
N GLY A 61 17.55 9.24 -9.23
CA GLY A 61 16.11 9.23 -9.46
C GLY A 61 15.25 8.79 -8.29
N VAL A 62 15.78 8.59 -7.07
CA VAL A 62 14.94 8.49 -5.87
C VAL A 62 14.51 9.88 -5.42
N VAL A 63 13.23 10.11 -5.14
CA VAL A 63 12.72 11.42 -4.70
C VAL A 63 11.92 11.32 -3.40
N PRO A 64 11.91 12.36 -2.55
CA PRO A 64 11.05 12.41 -1.37
C PRO A 64 9.65 12.97 -1.65
N THR A 65 9.40 13.44 -2.88
CA THR A 65 8.15 14.12 -3.24
C THR A 65 6.97 13.13 -3.22
N PRO A 66 5.95 13.34 -2.38
CA PRO A 66 4.82 12.44 -2.27
C PRO A 66 3.87 12.55 -3.47
N ASN A 67 2.92 11.62 -3.57
CA ASN A 67 1.69 11.85 -4.33
C ASN A 67 0.61 12.34 -3.36
N ILE A 68 0.03 13.50 -3.67
CA ILE A 68 -1.01 14.12 -2.86
C ILE A 68 -2.34 13.92 -3.59
N MET A 69 -3.29 13.29 -2.92
CA MET A 69 -4.65 13.10 -3.40
C MET A 69 -5.62 13.66 -2.36
N LYS A 70 -6.71 14.28 -2.83
CA LYS A 70 -7.83 14.71 -2.00
C LYS A 70 -9.01 13.81 -2.30
N LEU A 71 -9.65 13.29 -1.26
CA LEU A 71 -10.76 12.37 -1.38
C LEU A 71 -11.89 12.86 -0.48
N ASP A 72 -13.11 12.81 -1.02
CA ASP A 72 -14.31 12.98 -0.21
C ASP A 72 -14.61 11.67 0.51
N LEU A 73 -14.80 11.76 1.83
CA LEU A 73 -15.06 10.63 2.71
C LEU A 73 -16.52 10.58 3.20
N SER A 74 -17.39 11.43 2.66
CA SER A 74 -18.82 11.48 3.00
C SER A 74 -19.53 10.13 2.89
N THR A 75 -19.04 9.23 2.02
CA THR A 75 -19.58 7.88 1.78
C THR A 75 -18.67 6.76 2.29
N ALA A 76 -17.57 7.09 2.94
CA ALA A 76 -16.60 6.11 3.43
C ALA A 76 -16.98 5.60 4.82
N PHE A 77 -16.89 4.29 5.03
CA PHE A 77 -17.08 3.70 6.36
C PHE A 77 -15.83 3.79 7.22
N PHE A 78 -14.68 3.51 6.61
CA PHE A 78 -13.40 3.48 7.28
C PHE A 78 -12.25 3.60 6.27
N VAL A 79 -11.08 3.97 6.79
CA VAL A 79 -9.81 4.01 6.06
C VAL A 79 -8.89 2.95 6.62
N ILE A 80 -8.29 2.17 5.73
CA ILE A 80 -7.23 1.22 6.07
C ILE A 80 -5.93 1.81 5.54
N LEU A 81 -4.95 1.93 6.43
CA LEU A 81 -3.55 2.23 6.12
C LEU A 81 -2.75 1.02 6.60
N ALA A 82 -1.90 0.49 5.73
CA ALA A 82 -0.99 -0.60 6.06
C ALA A 82 0.24 -0.57 5.16
N CYS A 83 1.32 -1.22 5.57
CA CYS A 83 2.51 -1.43 4.74
C CYS A 83 2.32 -2.54 3.70
N ASP A 84 3.30 -2.70 2.82
CA ASP A 84 3.34 -3.78 1.82
C ASP A 84 3.34 -5.18 2.42
N GLY A 85 3.86 -5.37 3.64
CA GLY A 85 3.73 -6.64 4.36
C GLY A 85 2.29 -7.17 4.50
N LEU A 86 1.27 -6.31 4.52
CA LEU A 86 -0.14 -6.72 4.40
C LEU A 86 -0.55 -6.88 2.92
N TRP A 87 -0.28 -5.88 2.10
CA TRP A 87 -0.82 -5.79 0.73
C TRP A 87 -0.20 -6.79 -0.25
N ASP A 88 1.01 -7.26 0.02
CA ASP A 88 1.69 -8.26 -0.81
C ASP A 88 1.06 -9.65 -0.64
N VAL A 89 0.33 -9.89 0.46
CA VAL A 89 -0.28 -11.20 0.77
C VAL A 89 -1.81 -11.18 0.80
N TYR A 90 -2.43 -10.01 0.71
CA TYR A 90 -3.87 -9.84 0.75
C TYR A 90 -4.40 -8.90 -0.35
N PRO A 91 -5.39 -9.34 -1.15
CA PRO A 91 -6.12 -8.44 -2.03
C PRO A 91 -6.88 -7.37 -1.24
N VAL A 92 -6.83 -6.12 -1.71
CA VAL A 92 -7.44 -4.96 -1.03
C VAL A 92 -8.94 -5.14 -0.80
N ALA A 93 -9.67 -5.70 -1.77
CA ALA A 93 -11.10 -5.96 -1.64
C ALA A 93 -11.40 -6.97 -0.52
N THR A 94 -10.59 -8.02 -0.38
CA THR A 94 -10.72 -9.02 0.67
C THR A 94 -10.49 -8.40 2.05
N VAL A 95 -9.45 -7.57 2.22
CA VAL A 95 -9.23 -6.86 3.49
C VAL A 95 -10.41 -5.95 3.82
N ALA A 96 -10.91 -5.18 2.85
CA ALA A 96 -12.04 -4.28 3.06
C ALA A 96 -13.30 -5.05 3.51
N GLN A 97 -13.59 -6.20 2.90
CA GLN A 97 -14.72 -7.05 3.29
C GLN A 97 -14.57 -7.64 4.70
N ILE A 98 -13.39 -8.15 5.04
CA ILE A 98 -13.11 -8.72 6.37
C ILE A 98 -13.25 -7.64 7.45
N VAL A 99 -12.60 -6.49 7.25
CA VAL A 99 -12.66 -5.36 8.19
C VAL A 99 -14.11 -4.87 8.34
N HIS A 100 -14.83 -4.71 7.24
CA HIS A 100 -16.23 -4.28 7.30
C HIS A 100 -17.11 -5.27 8.09
N LYS A 101 -17.00 -6.57 7.80
CA LYS A 101 -17.76 -7.61 8.49
C LYS A 101 -17.50 -7.58 10.01
N LYS A 102 -16.23 -7.54 10.40
CA LYS A 102 -15.85 -7.52 11.82
C LYS A 102 -16.33 -6.29 12.57
N LEU A 103 -16.28 -5.12 11.93
CA LEU A 103 -16.83 -3.89 12.51
C LEU A 103 -18.37 -3.94 12.63
N GLN A 104 -19.07 -4.56 11.67
CA GLN A 104 -20.53 -4.79 11.76
C GLN A 104 -20.91 -5.75 12.89
N GLU A 105 -20.02 -6.70 13.22
CA GLU A 105 -20.16 -7.60 14.37
C GLU A 105 -19.85 -6.91 15.73
N GLY A 106 -19.52 -5.62 15.72
CA GLY A 106 -19.25 -4.82 16.93
C GLY A 106 -17.83 -4.96 17.48
N GLU A 107 -16.89 -5.54 16.71
CA GLU A 107 -15.52 -5.70 17.15
C GLU A 107 -14.78 -4.35 17.18
N GLU A 108 -14.01 -4.09 18.23
CA GLU A 108 -13.25 -2.83 18.35
C GLU A 108 -12.19 -2.72 17.24
N VAL A 109 -12.02 -1.51 16.69
CA VAL A 109 -11.06 -1.21 15.60
C VAL A 109 -9.65 -1.73 15.91
N LYS A 110 -9.20 -1.61 17.16
CA LYS A 110 -7.89 -2.12 17.62
C LYS A 110 -7.78 -3.63 17.42
N ASN A 111 -8.82 -4.38 17.76
CA ASN A 111 -8.84 -5.83 17.66
C ASN A 111 -8.92 -6.26 16.19
N VAL A 112 -9.68 -5.54 15.36
CA VAL A 112 -9.73 -5.78 13.90
C VAL A 112 -8.36 -5.55 13.26
N ALA A 113 -7.65 -4.49 13.61
CA ALA A 113 -6.30 -4.22 13.11
C ALA A 113 -5.30 -5.32 13.53
N GLN A 114 -5.31 -5.71 14.82
CA GLN A 114 -4.48 -6.81 15.31
C GLN A 114 -4.81 -8.15 14.64
N PHE A 115 -6.09 -8.40 14.37
CA PHE A 115 -6.51 -9.57 13.63
C PHE A 115 -5.92 -9.58 12.22
N MET A 116 -5.97 -8.46 11.48
CA MET A 116 -5.40 -8.40 10.13
C MET A 116 -3.88 -8.61 10.11
N VAL A 117 -3.16 -8.08 11.10
CA VAL A 117 -1.71 -8.32 11.27
C VAL A 117 -1.43 -9.81 11.50
N LYS A 118 -2.16 -10.43 12.43
CA LYS A 118 -1.99 -11.87 12.74
C LYS A 118 -2.35 -12.74 11.55
N GLU A 119 -3.40 -12.41 10.81
CA GLU A 119 -3.80 -13.12 9.61
C GLU A 119 -2.75 -13.03 8.51
N ALA A 120 -2.16 -11.85 8.29
CA ALA A 120 -1.09 -11.67 7.31
C ALA A 120 0.13 -12.54 7.65
N ILE A 121 0.57 -12.55 8.92
CA ILE A 121 1.77 -13.28 9.35
C ILE A 121 1.49 -14.79 9.48
N ASN A 122 0.48 -15.17 10.25
CA ASN A 122 0.29 -16.55 10.67
C ASN A 122 -0.41 -17.39 9.59
N THR A 123 -1.35 -16.80 8.86
CA THR A 123 -2.21 -17.50 7.90
C THR A 123 -1.69 -17.31 6.48
N ARG A 124 -1.38 -16.07 6.08
CA ARG A 124 -0.87 -15.77 4.73
C ARG A 124 0.65 -15.83 4.60
N LYS A 125 1.37 -16.09 5.69
CA LYS A 125 2.83 -16.27 5.71
C LYS A 125 3.58 -15.07 5.14
N SER A 126 3.13 -13.86 5.46
CA SER A 126 3.92 -12.65 5.18
C SER A 126 5.29 -12.78 5.86
N MET A 127 6.33 -12.49 5.07
CA MET A 127 7.74 -12.57 5.48
C MET A 127 8.34 -11.18 5.76
N ASP A 128 7.51 -10.14 5.71
CA ASP A 128 7.90 -8.75 5.99
C ASP A 128 7.30 -8.27 7.32
N ASN A 129 7.71 -7.09 7.75
CA ASN A 129 7.03 -6.36 8.80
C ASN A 129 5.60 -6.02 8.36
N VAL A 130 4.64 -6.17 9.28
CA VAL A 130 3.23 -5.85 9.03
C VAL A 130 2.75 -4.83 10.07
N SER A 131 2.20 -3.71 9.60
CA SER A 131 1.66 -2.60 10.41
C SER A 131 0.31 -2.14 9.87
#